data_AF-A0A2H0YA43-F1
#
_entry.id   AF-A0A2H0YA43-F1
#
_cell.length_a   1.000
_cell.length_b   1.000
_cell.length_c   1.000
_cell.angle_alpha   90.00
_cell.angle_beta   90.00
_cell.angle_gamma   90.00
#
_symmetry.space_group_name_H-M   'P 1'
#
loop_
_entity.id
_entity.type
_entity.pdbx_description
1 polymer ?
#
loop_
_entity_poly.entity_id
_entity_poly.type
_entity_poly.pdbx_seq_one_letter_code
_entity_poly.pdbx_strand_id
1 'polypeptide(L)'
;MKKALVFAAVLVLGLAGVCLAAENNLLIDDMEKAVVGGPQGTVDFGAGNGSAVDVSNSSDIKYSGDRAIKISFSAIPGGYMYVAKGDKLDAKNAGWQVSPADIKWDEYKAISFYMYGSDSKVNIAIDIKDSGNEIWRYIIQDNFKGWKQIICNFSDFTARSDWQPDNAEKDAILAFPLTSFQFEPLPESKGTIYIDKVELVKK
;
A
#
# COMPACT_ATOMS: atom_id res chain seq x y z
N MET A 1 -73.28 2.24 -31.16
CA MET A 1 -72.55 2.96 -30.09
C MET A 1 -71.07 2.61 -30.22
N LYS A 2 -70.22 3.63 -30.19
CA LYS A 2 -68.85 3.67 -30.73
C LYS A 2 -67.83 2.95 -29.84
N LYS A 3 -66.84 2.35 -30.53
CA LYS A 3 -65.62 1.73 -30.01
C LYS A 3 -64.77 2.75 -29.22
N ALA A 4 -64.16 2.32 -28.13
CA ALA A 4 -63.01 3.00 -27.53
C ALA A 4 -61.96 1.94 -27.19
N LEU A 5 -60.94 1.83 -28.06
CA LEU A 5 -59.67 1.18 -27.71
C LEU A 5 -58.90 2.16 -26.81
N VAL A 6 -58.50 1.71 -25.63
CA VAL A 6 -57.50 2.42 -24.81
C VAL A 6 -56.19 1.67 -24.97
N PHE A 7 -55.27 2.24 -25.74
CA PHE A 7 -53.86 1.85 -25.76
C PHE A 7 -53.19 2.49 -24.54
N ALA A 8 -52.80 1.69 -23.55
CA ALA A 8 -51.89 2.15 -22.50
C ALA A 8 -50.46 2.04 -23.02
N ALA A 9 -49.86 3.17 -23.36
CA ALA A 9 -48.43 3.26 -23.68
C ALA A 9 -47.64 3.14 -22.36
N VAL A 10 -46.91 2.04 -22.20
CA VAL A 10 -45.93 1.88 -21.12
C VAL A 10 -44.68 2.65 -21.55
N LEU A 11 -44.48 3.84 -20.96
CA LEU A 11 -43.26 4.60 -21.08
C LEU A 11 -42.20 3.96 -20.17
N VAL A 12 -41.36 3.09 -20.73
CA VAL A 12 -40.16 2.61 -20.03
C VAL A 12 -39.10 3.72 -20.09
N LEU A 13 -39.01 4.48 -19.01
CA LEU A 13 -37.88 5.38 -18.77
C LEU A 13 -36.64 4.53 -18.52
N GLY A 14 -35.83 4.34 -19.55
CA GLY A 14 -34.49 3.79 -19.43
C GLY A 14 -33.62 4.75 -18.62
N LEU A 15 -33.38 4.43 -17.35
CA LEU A 15 -32.26 4.96 -16.60
C LEU A 15 -30.99 4.43 -17.26
N ALA A 16 -30.45 5.20 -18.21
CA ALA A 16 -29.06 5.06 -18.61
C ALA A 16 -28.22 5.39 -17.38
N GLY A 17 -27.80 4.35 -16.65
CA GLY A 17 -26.77 4.47 -15.65
C GLY A 17 -25.54 5.04 -16.34
N VAL A 18 -25.21 6.29 -16.02
CA VAL A 18 -23.91 6.84 -16.35
C VAL A 18 -22.92 6.04 -15.50
N CYS A 19 -22.39 4.95 -16.04
CA CYS A 19 -21.13 4.40 -15.58
C CYS A 19 -20.09 5.47 -15.88
N LEU A 20 -19.92 6.41 -14.94
CA LEU A 20 -18.65 7.11 -14.81
C LEU A 20 -17.65 5.99 -14.52
N ALA A 21 -16.90 5.59 -15.55
CA ALA A 21 -15.71 4.79 -15.34
C ALA A 21 -14.80 5.65 -14.46
N ALA A 22 -14.81 5.40 -13.16
CA ALA A 22 -13.76 5.89 -12.29
C ALA A 22 -12.45 5.47 -12.96
N GLU A 23 -11.58 6.43 -13.28
CA GLU A 23 -10.30 6.09 -13.84
C GLU A 23 -9.60 5.14 -12.86
N ASN A 24 -9.36 3.90 -13.29
CA ASN A 24 -8.84 2.88 -12.39
C ASN A 24 -7.49 3.32 -11.82
N ASN A 25 -7.32 3.14 -10.51
CA ASN A 25 -6.01 3.26 -9.85
C ASN A 25 -4.98 2.36 -10.53
N LEU A 26 -3.71 2.73 -10.46
CA LEU A 26 -2.63 1.89 -10.99
C LEU A 26 -2.20 0.87 -9.94
N LEU A 27 -2.47 -0.41 -10.18
CA LEU A 27 -1.95 -1.50 -9.36
C LEU A 27 -0.43 -1.58 -9.49
N ILE A 28 0.29 -1.46 -8.37
CA ILE A 28 1.75 -1.59 -8.33
C ILE A 28 2.21 -2.91 -7.70
N ASP A 29 1.43 -3.49 -6.78
CA ASP A 29 1.68 -4.82 -6.25
C ASP A 29 0.40 -5.47 -5.68
N ASP A 30 0.05 -6.66 -6.16
CA ASP A 30 -1.10 -7.46 -5.73
C ASP A 30 -0.78 -8.50 -4.65
N MET A 31 0.47 -8.56 -4.18
CA MET A 31 0.94 -9.53 -3.18
C MET A 31 0.83 -11.01 -3.59
N GLU A 32 0.66 -11.31 -4.89
CA GLU A 32 0.48 -12.69 -5.38
C GLU A 32 1.76 -13.49 -5.55
N LYS A 33 2.91 -12.80 -5.56
CA LYS A 33 4.22 -13.47 -5.58
C LYS A 33 4.45 -14.21 -4.25
N ALA A 34 5.09 -15.38 -4.34
CA ALA A 34 5.54 -16.09 -3.14
C ALA A 34 6.48 -15.21 -2.33
N VAL A 35 6.31 -15.13 -1.01
CA VAL A 35 7.20 -14.40 -0.10
C VAL A 35 8.47 -15.21 0.08
N VAL A 36 9.59 -14.63 -0.36
CA VAL A 36 10.94 -15.18 -0.21
C VAL A 36 11.81 -14.05 0.31
N GLY A 37 12.48 -14.26 1.45
CA GLY A 37 13.42 -13.28 2.01
C GLY A 37 14.85 -13.44 1.48
N GLY A 38 15.73 -12.54 1.90
CA GLY A 38 17.15 -12.55 1.57
C GLY A 38 17.50 -11.92 0.21
N PRO A 39 18.77 -11.97 -0.23
CA PRO A 39 19.24 -11.19 -1.39
C PRO A 39 18.61 -11.57 -2.74
N GLN A 40 18.07 -12.78 -2.87
CA GLN A 40 17.31 -13.22 -4.06
C GLN A 40 15.80 -13.19 -3.81
N GLY A 41 15.37 -12.55 -2.72
CA GLY A 41 14.01 -12.51 -2.25
C GLY A 41 13.09 -11.66 -3.11
N THR A 42 11.79 -11.88 -2.91
CA THR A 42 10.68 -11.17 -3.54
C THR A 42 10.08 -10.08 -2.64
N VAL A 43 10.52 -10.02 -1.39
CA VAL A 43 10.19 -9.00 -0.40
C VAL A 43 11.48 -8.74 0.39
N ASP A 44 11.82 -7.46 0.56
CA ASP A 44 12.95 -7.09 1.40
C ASP A 44 12.45 -6.85 2.83
N PHE A 45 12.95 -7.60 3.80
CA PHE A 45 12.51 -7.44 5.18
C PHE A 45 13.60 -7.81 6.17
N GLY A 46 13.57 -7.13 7.31
CA GLY A 46 14.52 -7.35 8.38
C GLY A 46 14.10 -6.64 9.65
N ALA A 47 14.76 -6.99 10.75
CA ALA A 47 14.61 -6.33 12.04
C ALA A 47 15.97 -6.26 12.75
N GLY A 48 16.11 -5.29 13.64
CA GLY A 48 17.34 -5.07 14.40
C GLY A 48 17.08 -4.64 15.84
N ASN A 49 18.17 -4.54 16.60
CA ASN A 49 18.18 -4.16 18.02
C ASN A 49 17.17 -4.96 18.86
N GLY A 50 17.11 -6.29 18.65
CA GLY A 50 16.25 -7.21 19.41
C GLY A 50 14.77 -7.21 18.99
N SER A 51 14.37 -6.41 18.00
CA SER A 51 13.06 -6.58 17.35
C SER A 51 13.07 -7.77 16.40
N ALA A 52 11.88 -8.26 16.07
CA ALA A 52 11.69 -9.37 15.14
C ALA A 52 10.52 -9.10 14.21
N VAL A 53 10.66 -9.55 12.95
CA VAL A 53 9.61 -9.58 11.95
C VAL A 53 9.66 -10.91 11.21
N ASP A 54 8.48 -11.48 10.96
CA ASP A 54 8.27 -12.64 10.11
C ASP A 54 7.25 -12.29 9.02
N VAL A 55 7.57 -12.65 7.79
CA VAL A 55 6.79 -12.27 6.61
C VAL A 55 6.47 -13.54 5.81
N SER A 56 5.19 -13.73 5.50
CA SER A 56 4.70 -14.90 4.76
C SER A 56 3.50 -14.54 3.90
N ASN A 57 3.12 -15.42 2.96
CA ASN A 57 1.83 -15.30 2.31
C ASN A 57 0.70 -15.83 3.21
N SER A 58 -0.50 -15.28 3.07
CA SER A 58 -1.72 -15.84 3.66
C SER A 58 -2.77 -16.10 2.59
N SER A 59 -3.26 -17.34 2.51
CA SER A 59 -4.37 -17.75 1.63
C SER A 59 -5.75 -17.54 2.25
N ASP A 60 -5.81 -17.47 3.58
CA ASP A 60 -7.07 -17.52 4.33
C ASP A 60 -7.58 -16.12 4.67
N ILE A 61 -6.65 -15.18 4.93
CA ILE A 61 -6.95 -13.76 5.13
C ILE A 61 -6.32 -13.01 3.96
N LYS A 62 -7.16 -12.67 2.99
CA LYS A 62 -6.82 -11.91 1.77
C LYS A 62 -7.96 -10.98 1.38
N TYR A 63 -7.63 -9.92 0.66
CA TYR A 63 -8.61 -8.97 0.14
C TYR A 63 -8.98 -9.31 -1.30
N SER A 64 -7.98 -9.62 -2.13
CA SER A 64 -8.13 -10.00 -3.52
C SER A 64 -7.25 -11.18 -3.89
N GLY A 65 -7.49 -11.76 -5.07
CA GLY A 65 -6.67 -12.84 -5.62
C GLY A 65 -6.61 -14.09 -4.73
N ASP A 66 -5.45 -14.73 -4.72
CA ASP A 66 -5.22 -16.00 -4.02
C ASP A 66 -4.54 -15.81 -2.67
N ARG A 67 -3.85 -14.68 -2.45
CA ARG A 67 -3.13 -14.44 -1.19
C ARG A 67 -2.94 -12.96 -0.87
N ALA A 68 -2.71 -12.68 0.41
CA ALA A 68 -2.15 -11.42 0.89
C ALA A 68 -0.75 -11.63 1.49
N ILE A 69 -0.06 -10.55 1.84
CA ILE A 69 1.14 -10.62 2.68
C ILE A 69 0.74 -10.52 4.15
N LYS A 70 1.25 -11.43 4.98
CA LYS A 70 1.12 -11.44 6.43
C LYS A 70 2.42 -10.97 7.04
N ILE A 71 2.33 -9.98 7.92
CA ILE A 71 3.47 -9.42 8.66
C ILE A 71 3.22 -9.67 10.14
N SER A 72 4.02 -10.55 10.75
CA SER A 72 3.99 -10.83 12.19
C SER A 72 5.20 -10.17 12.84
N PHE A 73 5.02 -9.42 13.93
CA PHE A 73 6.09 -8.59 14.47
C PHE A 73 6.11 -8.53 15.99
N SER A 74 7.30 -8.26 16.52
CA SER A 74 7.59 -7.88 17.90
C SER A 74 8.62 -6.76 17.90
N ALA A 75 8.16 -5.52 18.06
CA ALA A 75 8.95 -4.31 18.07
C ALA A 75 9.22 -3.86 19.51
N ILE A 76 10.49 -3.70 19.88
CA ILE A 76 10.90 -3.31 21.25
C ILE A 76 11.52 -1.90 21.25
N PRO A 77 11.62 -1.22 22.41
CA PRO A 77 12.28 0.10 22.50
C PRO A 77 13.69 0.10 21.88
N GLY A 78 13.98 1.08 21.03
CA GLY A 78 15.24 1.19 20.28
C GLY A 78 15.41 0.19 19.12
N GLY A 79 14.42 -0.67 18.93
CA GLY A 79 14.25 -1.59 17.81
C GLY A 79 13.92 -0.91 16.49
N TYR A 80 14.17 -1.62 15.39
CA TYR A 80 13.61 -1.27 14.08
C TYR A 80 13.23 -2.53 13.31
N MET A 81 12.34 -2.37 12.33
CA MET A 81 12.02 -3.38 11.34
C MET A 81 11.54 -2.75 10.04
N TYR A 82 11.52 -3.52 8.97
CA TYR A 82 10.98 -3.09 7.69
C TYR A 82 10.44 -4.28 6.91
N VAL A 83 9.42 -4.02 6.10
CA VAL A 83 8.94 -4.91 5.05
C VAL A 83 8.70 -4.06 3.80
N ALA A 84 9.55 -4.20 2.79
CA ALA A 84 9.66 -3.30 1.67
C ALA A 84 9.54 -4.01 0.32
N LYS A 85 9.01 -3.27 -0.67
CA LYS A 85 8.97 -3.67 -2.07
C LYS A 85 9.27 -2.48 -2.98
N GLY A 86 9.86 -2.76 -4.13
CA GLY A 86 10.31 -1.78 -5.11
C GLY A 86 11.75 -2.03 -5.54
N ASP A 87 12.37 -0.97 -6.04
CA ASP A 87 13.72 -0.95 -6.56
C ASP A 87 14.72 -0.46 -5.50
N LYS A 88 16.02 -0.65 -5.77
CA LYS A 88 17.13 -0.24 -4.89
C LYS A 88 16.99 -0.81 -3.46
N LEU A 89 16.58 -2.06 -3.38
CA LEU A 89 16.46 -2.87 -2.16
C LEU A 89 17.52 -3.98 -2.15
N ASP A 90 17.78 -4.59 -0.98
CA ASP A 90 18.72 -5.70 -0.86
C ASP A 90 18.16 -6.98 -1.51
N ALA A 91 16.84 -7.16 -1.48
CA ALA A 91 16.14 -8.22 -2.18
C ALA A 91 15.97 -7.89 -3.68
N LYS A 92 16.69 -8.61 -4.55
CA LYS A 92 16.77 -8.32 -5.99
C LYS A 92 15.46 -8.49 -6.77
N ASN A 93 14.53 -9.31 -6.27
CA ASN A 93 13.28 -9.64 -6.97
C ASN A 93 12.05 -8.98 -6.33
N ALA A 94 12.25 -7.95 -5.50
CA ALA A 94 11.20 -7.23 -4.77
C ALA A 94 10.51 -6.12 -5.57
N GLY A 95 10.88 -5.93 -6.85
CA GLY A 95 10.31 -4.90 -7.72
C GLY A 95 8.79 -5.01 -7.92
N TRP A 96 8.19 -3.85 -8.17
CA TRP A 96 6.76 -3.69 -8.45
C TRP A 96 6.35 -4.36 -9.77
N GLN A 97 5.05 -4.49 -10.00
CA GLN A 97 4.48 -4.98 -11.27
C GLN A 97 4.68 -4.00 -12.43
N VAL A 98 4.88 -2.72 -12.12
CA VAL A 98 5.14 -1.65 -13.07
C VAL A 98 6.45 -0.97 -12.68
N SER A 99 7.33 -0.76 -13.66
CA SER A 99 8.58 -0.03 -13.45
C SER A 99 8.27 1.41 -13.03
N PRO A 100 8.86 1.94 -11.95
CA PRO A 100 8.64 3.32 -11.54
C PRO A 100 8.93 4.37 -12.61
N ALA A 101 9.87 4.08 -13.52
CA ALA A 101 10.25 4.96 -14.61
C ALA A 101 9.18 5.08 -15.71
N ASP A 102 8.27 4.10 -15.81
CA ASP A 102 7.20 4.07 -16.81
C ASP A 102 5.91 4.76 -16.30
N ILE A 103 5.88 5.16 -15.03
CA ILE A 103 4.72 5.79 -14.38
C ILE A 103 4.73 7.31 -14.65
N LYS A 104 3.60 7.83 -15.12
CA LYS A 104 3.33 9.28 -15.17
C LYS A 104 2.90 9.80 -13.81
N TRP A 105 3.87 10.06 -12.94
CA TRP A 105 3.65 10.39 -11.53
C TRP A 105 2.76 11.61 -11.30
N ASP A 106 2.73 12.55 -12.25
CA ASP A 106 1.88 13.73 -12.21
C ASP A 106 0.38 13.42 -12.35
N GLU A 107 -0.01 12.21 -12.74
CA GLU A 107 -1.42 11.75 -12.76
C GLU A 107 -1.91 11.24 -11.38
N TYR A 108 -1.02 11.03 -10.40
CA TYR A 108 -1.34 10.39 -9.12
C TYR A 108 -1.14 11.34 -7.92
N LYS A 109 -1.90 11.11 -6.84
CA LYS A 109 -1.85 11.93 -5.61
C LYS A 109 -1.56 11.15 -4.33
N ALA A 110 -1.64 9.83 -4.37
CA ALA A 110 -1.48 9.00 -3.19
C ALA A 110 -0.96 7.60 -3.55
N ILE A 111 -0.37 6.94 -2.56
CA ILE A 111 -0.26 5.48 -2.51
C ILE A 111 -1.40 4.95 -1.63
N SER A 112 -1.99 3.83 -2.02
CA SER A 112 -3.01 3.15 -1.24
C SER A 112 -2.74 1.66 -1.15
N PHE A 113 -3.30 1.03 -0.13
CA PHE A 113 -3.25 -0.40 0.07
C PHE A 113 -4.45 -0.84 0.91
N TYR A 114 -4.82 -2.11 0.83
CA TYR A 114 -5.76 -2.71 1.75
C TYR A 114 -5.01 -3.27 2.94
N MET A 115 -5.48 -2.93 4.15
CA MET A 115 -4.97 -3.48 5.39
C MET A 115 -6.09 -4.21 6.12
N TYR A 116 -5.82 -5.41 6.63
CA TYR A 116 -6.71 -6.11 7.56
C TYR A 116 -6.37 -5.68 8.98
N GLY A 117 -7.19 -4.80 9.55
CA GLY A 117 -7.01 -4.28 10.90
C GLY A 117 -7.54 -5.22 11.97
N SER A 118 -6.92 -5.17 13.15
CA SER A 118 -7.33 -5.93 14.33
C SER A 118 -7.84 -5.05 15.46
N ASP A 119 -7.81 -3.73 15.27
CA ASP A 119 -8.04 -2.70 16.28
C ASP A 119 -7.01 -2.73 17.43
N SER A 120 -5.77 -3.11 17.11
CA SER A 120 -4.67 -3.26 18.08
C SER A 120 -4.15 -1.95 18.67
N LYS A 121 -4.51 -0.81 18.06
CA LYS A 121 -4.00 0.54 18.35
C LYS A 121 -2.51 0.75 18.06
N VAL A 122 -1.86 -0.22 17.43
CA VAL A 122 -0.46 -0.11 17.00
C VAL A 122 -0.35 0.95 15.91
N ASN A 123 0.68 1.79 16.02
CA ASN A 123 1.07 2.71 14.96
C ASN A 123 1.99 1.99 13.98
N ILE A 124 1.71 2.14 12.69
CA ILE A 124 2.49 1.57 11.59
C ILE A 124 2.91 2.74 10.72
N ALA A 125 4.22 2.88 10.51
CA ALA A 125 4.75 3.79 9.51
C ALA A 125 4.66 3.15 8.13
N ILE A 126 4.22 3.97 7.17
CA ILE A 126 4.31 3.73 5.75
C ILE A 126 5.41 4.65 5.25
N ASP A 127 6.50 4.06 4.81
CA ASP A 127 7.64 4.79 4.27
C ASP A 127 7.62 4.66 2.75
N ILE A 128 7.87 5.77 2.03
CA ILE A 128 8.16 5.77 0.61
C ILE A 128 9.55 6.36 0.40
N LYS A 129 10.30 5.84 -0.57
CA LYS A 129 11.62 6.36 -0.93
C LYS A 129 11.53 7.06 -2.27
N ASP A 130 11.98 8.30 -2.35
CA ASP A 130 11.94 9.08 -3.57
C ASP A 130 13.16 8.86 -4.49
N SER A 131 13.25 9.63 -5.57
CA SER A 131 14.35 9.57 -6.53
C SER A 131 15.68 10.10 -5.98
N GLY A 132 15.63 11.02 -5.00
CA GLY A 132 16.77 11.55 -4.25
C GLY A 132 17.24 10.62 -3.12
N ASN A 133 16.66 9.42 -3.03
CA ASN A 133 16.84 8.44 -1.96
C ASN A 133 16.39 8.90 -0.57
N GLU A 134 15.64 10.01 -0.47
CA GLU A 134 15.06 10.48 0.78
C GLU A 134 13.83 9.62 1.12
N ILE A 135 13.74 9.25 2.40
CA ILE A 135 12.64 8.47 2.94
C ILE A 135 11.59 9.42 3.51
N TRP A 136 10.35 9.21 3.10
CA TRP A 136 9.18 9.97 3.50
C TRP A 136 8.24 9.08 4.27
N ARG A 137 7.68 9.58 5.37
CA ARG A 137 6.90 8.80 6.33
C ARG A 137 5.47 9.33 6.45
N TYR A 138 4.52 8.39 6.46
CA TYR A 138 3.13 8.59 6.86
C TYR A 138 2.81 7.59 7.97
N ILE A 139 2.10 8.00 9.03
CA ILE A 139 1.77 7.12 10.15
C ILE A 139 0.27 6.78 10.14
N ILE A 140 -0.04 5.50 10.20
CA ILE A 140 -1.41 4.98 10.40
C ILE A 140 -1.52 4.37 11.80
N GLN A 141 -2.72 4.38 12.36
CA GLN A 141 -3.05 3.62 13.56
C GLN A 141 -4.04 2.51 13.22
N ASP A 142 -3.77 1.28 13.66
CA ASP A 142 -4.71 0.16 13.57
C ASP A 142 -5.88 0.37 14.55
N ASN A 143 -6.86 1.17 14.13
CA ASN A 143 -8.05 1.53 14.92
C ASN A 143 -9.37 1.03 14.30
N PHE A 144 -9.28 -0.02 13.48
CA PHE A 144 -10.39 -0.60 12.75
C PHE A 144 -10.27 -2.13 12.71
N LYS A 145 -11.37 -2.81 12.41
CA LYS A 145 -11.40 -4.28 12.27
C LYS A 145 -11.75 -4.69 10.85
N GLY A 146 -11.06 -5.70 10.33
CA GLY A 146 -11.28 -6.21 8.98
C GLY A 146 -10.57 -5.37 7.91
N TRP A 147 -10.88 -5.65 6.64
CA TRP A 147 -10.29 -4.96 5.50
C TRP A 147 -10.73 -3.51 5.41
N LYS A 148 -9.75 -2.62 5.28
CA LYS A 148 -9.97 -1.21 4.98
C LYS A 148 -8.93 -0.74 3.97
N GLN A 149 -9.37 0.02 2.98
CA GLN A 149 -8.44 0.75 2.12
C GLN A 149 -7.84 1.93 2.91
N ILE A 150 -6.53 1.97 2.97
CA ILE A 150 -5.75 3.07 3.51
C ILE A 150 -5.24 3.87 2.32
N ILE A 151 -5.45 5.19 2.35
CA ILE A 151 -5.01 6.12 1.31
C ILE A 151 -4.07 7.13 1.97
N CYS A 152 -2.82 7.13 1.55
CA CYS A 152 -1.79 8.03 2.06
C CYS A 152 -1.49 9.07 0.97
N ASN A 153 -2.06 10.27 1.06
CA ASN A 153 -1.77 11.32 0.08
C ASN A 153 -0.30 11.71 0.17
N PHE A 154 0.34 11.93 -0.98
CA PHE A 154 1.74 12.36 -1.04
C PHE A 154 1.99 13.68 -0.28
N SER A 155 0.99 14.56 -0.21
CA SER A 155 1.04 15.80 0.57
C SER A 155 1.10 15.60 2.09
N ASP A 156 0.72 14.42 2.57
CA ASP A 156 0.60 14.12 4.00
C ASP A 156 1.84 13.39 4.52
N PHE A 157 2.77 13.02 3.64
CA PHE A 157 4.06 12.47 4.04
C PHE A 157 5.00 13.57 4.51
N THR A 158 5.85 13.23 5.47
CA THR A 158 6.94 14.09 5.94
C THR A 158 8.27 13.37 5.81
N ALA A 159 9.34 14.07 5.45
CA ALA A 159 10.69 13.52 5.48
C ALA A 159 10.96 12.84 6.84
N ARG A 160 11.43 11.59 6.80
CA ARG A 160 11.72 10.80 7.99
C ARG A 160 12.84 11.49 8.78
N SER A 161 12.57 11.80 10.05
CA SER A 161 13.45 12.64 10.86
C SER A 161 14.44 11.87 11.73
N ASP A 162 14.15 10.61 12.05
CA ASP A 162 14.97 9.77 12.94
C ASP A 162 16.17 9.14 12.22
N TRP A 163 16.03 8.84 10.92
CA TRP A 163 17.10 8.28 10.11
C TRP A 163 16.85 8.50 8.61
N GLN A 164 17.93 8.72 7.86
CA GLN A 164 17.96 8.81 6.40
C GLN A 164 19.20 8.10 5.86
N PRO A 165 19.17 7.56 4.64
CA PRO A 165 20.38 7.09 3.97
C PRO A 165 21.46 8.18 3.87
N ASP A 166 22.73 7.79 3.95
CA ASP A 166 23.84 8.75 3.86
C ASP A 166 23.85 9.52 2.53
N ASN A 167 23.42 8.84 1.46
CA ASN A 167 23.35 9.37 0.10
C ASN A 167 21.97 9.95 -0.27
N ALA A 168 21.10 10.23 0.70
CA ALA A 168 19.86 10.96 0.48
C ALA A 168 20.11 12.46 0.32
N GLU A 169 19.35 13.13 -0.54
CA GLU A 169 19.45 14.59 -0.78
C GLU A 169 19.07 15.41 0.47
N LYS A 170 18.07 14.95 1.24
CA LYS A 170 17.64 15.55 2.52
C LYS A 170 17.20 17.01 2.37
N ASP A 171 16.54 17.32 1.26
CA ASP A 171 16.07 18.67 0.94
C ASP A 171 14.60 18.88 1.34
N ALA A 172 13.93 17.83 1.83
CA ALA A 172 12.51 17.83 2.18
C ALA A 172 11.61 18.26 1.01
N ILE A 173 11.97 17.87 -0.21
CA ILE A 173 11.14 17.98 -1.41
C ILE A 173 10.84 16.58 -1.93
N LEU A 174 9.57 16.13 -1.84
CA LEU A 174 9.20 14.80 -2.31
C LEU A 174 9.36 14.71 -3.84
N ALA A 175 10.37 13.99 -4.27
CA ALA A 175 10.71 13.83 -5.68
C ALA A 175 10.11 12.56 -6.30
N PHE A 176 9.97 12.55 -7.62
CA PHE A 176 9.50 11.39 -8.39
C PHE A 176 10.53 11.01 -9.46
N PRO A 177 10.64 9.72 -9.82
CA PRO A 177 9.80 8.60 -9.40
C PRO A 177 10.06 8.14 -7.95
N LEU A 178 9.03 7.61 -7.29
CA LEU A 178 9.24 6.83 -6.07
C LEU A 178 9.93 5.51 -6.43
N THR A 179 10.83 5.02 -5.59
CA THR A 179 11.61 3.81 -5.86
C THR A 179 11.15 2.61 -5.03
N SER A 180 10.65 2.81 -3.82
CA SER A 180 10.15 1.74 -2.96
C SER A 180 9.08 2.23 -1.99
N PHE A 181 8.27 1.30 -1.49
CA PHE A 181 7.45 1.49 -0.29
C PHE A 181 7.84 0.48 0.79
N GLN A 182 7.57 0.81 2.04
CA GLN A 182 7.90 0.02 3.22
C GLN A 182 6.81 0.14 4.30
N PHE A 183 6.53 -0.98 4.95
CA PHE A 183 5.73 -1.05 6.18
C PHE A 183 6.66 -1.25 7.39
N GLU A 184 6.49 -0.41 8.40
CA GLU A 184 7.24 -0.48 9.66
C GLU A 184 6.28 -0.34 10.86
N PRO A 185 5.85 -1.45 11.47
CA PRO A 185 5.24 -1.42 12.80
C PRO A 185 6.20 -0.73 13.78
N LEU A 186 5.74 0.35 14.43
CA LEU A 186 6.59 1.17 15.28
C LEU A 186 6.96 0.44 16.58
N PRO A 187 8.08 0.82 17.25
CA PRO A 187 8.52 0.25 18.52
C PRO A 187 7.43 0.18 19.59
N GLU A 188 7.65 -0.69 20.58
CA GLU A 188 6.73 -0.94 21.70
C GLU A 188 5.39 -1.57 21.27
N SER A 189 5.46 -2.46 20.27
CA SER A 189 4.30 -3.10 19.69
C SER A 189 4.54 -4.58 19.37
N LYS A 190 3.48 -5.36 19.36
CA LYS A 190 3.49 -6.73 18.85
C LYS A 190 2.17 -7.03 18.18
N GLY A 191 2.19 -7.83 17.13
CA GLY A 191 0.94 -8.17 16.45
C GLY A 191 1.13 -8.84 15.12
N THR A 192 0.04 -8.84 14.36
CA THR A 192 -0.01 -9.34 13.00
C THR A 192 -0.91 -8.43 12.20
N ILE A 193 -0.43 -8.02 11.03
CA ILE A 193 -1.22 -7.28 10.04
C ILE A 193 -1.16 -8.00 8.70
N TYR A 194 -2.16 -7.76 7.87
CA TYR A 194 -2.21 -8.28 6.51
C TYR A 194 -2.34 -7.12 5.55
N ILE A 195 -1.56 -7.14 4.48
CA ILE A 195 -1.57 -6.11 3.44
C ILE A 195 -1.87 -6.78 2.11
N ASP A 196 -2.64 -6.08 1.28
CA ASP A 196 -3.01 -6.56 -0.05
C ASP A 196 -3.23 -5.34 -0.97
N LYS A 197 -3.13 -5.58 -2.29
CA LYS A 197 -3.51 -4.65 -3.36
C LYS A 197 -3.00 -3.21 -3.14
N VAL A 198 -1.71 -3.02 -3.38
CA VAL A 198 -1.04 -1.73 -3.34
C VAL A 198 -1.21 -1.02 -4.69
N GLU A 199 -1.68 0.21 -4.65
CA GLU A 199 -2.02 1.00 -5.83
C GLU A 199 -1.55 2.45 -5.72
N LEU A 200 -1.34 3.11 -6.86
CA LEU A 200 -1.30 4.57 -6.96
C LEU A 200 -2.70 5.11 -7.27
N VAL A 201 -3.13 6.10 -6.50
CA VAL A 201 -4.46 6.71 -6.61
C VAL A 201 -4.40 7.94 -7.51
N LYS A 202 -5.28 8.00 -8.50
CA LYS A 202 -5.37 9.12 -9.44
C LYS A 202 -5.84 10.42 -8.79
N LYS A 203 -5.41 11.54 -9.37
CA LYS A 203 -5.79 12.90 -8.94
C LYS A 203 -7.28 13.15 -9.01
#